data_AF-A0A380E367-F1
#
_entry.id   AF-A0A380E367-F1
#
_cell.length_a   1.000
_cell.length_b   1.000
_cell.length_c   1.000
_cell.angle_alpha   90.00
_cell.angle_beta   90.00
_cell.angle_gamma   90.00
#
_symmetry.space_group_name_H-M   'P 1'
#
loop_
_entity.id
_entity.type
_entity.pdbx_description
1 polymer ?
#
loop_
_entity_poly.entity_id
_entity_poly.type
_entity_poly.pdbx_seq_one_letter_code
_entity_poly.pdbx_strand_id
1 'polypeptide(L)'
;MLFLQSEIKNSKNSHAWLEAETNTSQEVIQSQGFPCVFGVHGHKKEVHFYSALNYPYDPKELSTDIDLYLNELGKMKKSDRGISGLLVYFEPIGNMNIHAKQFLAWQVLSTMKDLYGNKNDSIDNNPFTDEYAFKFKDELWFINFSSNSYTNRKSRNLGSFITLAMQTLSKSDEYFKSNIEIKAKAQKLVRDLAEKYDGCPVHSGLGPVIGSGKFSPAKLSYFIGDTNDEESYEPWRYSPFTPKKIIIDDKTFKDYTLHLDNFKKIWHNKNILTISDCKNSNDINKDNVLITNNPRLIEIYKNKIKVATFNNRYKTDKNICKIEYINDLIALRYLK
;
A
#
# COMPACT_ATOMS: atom_id res chain seq x y z
N MET A 1 -2.24 -6.67 -15.16
CA MET A 1 -2.89 -6.43 -16.48
C MET A 1 -3.10 -4.93 -16.65
N LEU A 2 -2.55 -4.34 -17.72
CA LEU A 2 -2.61 -2.89 -17.98
C LEU A 2 -3.75 -2.52 -18.94
N PHE A 3 -4.44 -1.42 -18.64
CA PHE A 3 -5.49 -0.82 -19.47
C PHE A 3 -5.29 0.70 -19.59
N LEU A 4 -5.60 1.27 -20.75
CA LEU A 4 -5.84 2.71 -20.84
C LEU A 4 -7.21 3.03 -20.25
N GLN A 5 -7.35 4.18 -19.56
CA GLN A 5 -8.59 4.58 -18.91
C GLN A 5 -9.81 4.53 -19.85
N SER A 6 -9.66 4.99 -21.10
CA SER A 6 -10.76 5.01 -22.08
C SER A 6 -11.19 3.62 -22.58
N GLU A 7 -10.39 2.58 -22.33
CA GLU A 7 -10.63 1.22 -22.83
C GLU A 7 -11.33 0.33 -21.81
N ILE A 8 -11.36 0.72 -20.52
CA ILE A 8 -11.84 -0.14 -19.44
C ILE A 8 -13.29 -0.60 -19.64
N LYS A 9 -14.17 0.30 -20.12
CA LYS A 9 -15.60 0.02 -20.37
C LYS A 9 -15.84 -0.99 -21.50
N ASN A 10 -14.87 -1.16 -22.39
CA ASN A 10 -14.95 -2.08 -23.52
C ASN A 10 -14.29 -3.44 -23.21
N SER A 11 -13.67 -3.60 -22.04
CA SER A 11 -13.04 -4.86 -21.61
C SER A 11 -14.10 -5.90 -21.25
N LYS A 12 -14.67 -6.54 -22.28
CA LYS A 12 -15.83 -7.44 -22.16
C LYS A 12 -15.66 -8.69 -21.28
N ASN A 13 -14.52 -8.94 -20.62
CA ASN A 13 -14.27 -10.31 -20.16
C ASN A 13 -13.26 -10.60 -19.04
N SER A 14 -12.92 -9.73 -18.08
CA SER A 14 -12.08 -10.27 -16.99
C SER A 14 -12.25 -9.81 -15.55
N HIS A 15 -12.71 -8.60 -15.18
CA HIS A 15 -12.63 -8.23 -13.76
C HIS A 15 -13.79 -7.34 -13.29
N ALA A 16 -14.93 -7.94 -12.92
CA ALA A 16 -16.05 -7.22 -12.28
C ALA A 16 -15.59 -6.43 -11.04
N TRP A 17 -14.57 -6.94 -10.32
CA TRP A 17 -13.96 -6.23 -9.20
C TRP A 17 -13.22 -4.96 -9.65
N LEU A 18 -12.49 -5.00 -10.78
CA LEU A 18 -11.75 -3.85 -11.31
C LEU A 18 -12.70 -2.75 -11.80
N GLU A 19 -13.81 -3.13 -12.42
CA GLU A 19 -14.85 -2.16 -12.81
C GLU A 19 -15.42 -1.45 -11.57
N ALA A 20 -15.72 -2.19 -10.49
CA ALA A 20 -16.15 -1.60 -9.22
C ALA A 20 -15.08 -0.66 -8.61
N GLU A 21 -13.80 -1.07 -8.62
CA GLU A 21 -12.69 -0.23 -8.14
C GLU A 21 -12.52 1.04 -8.95
N THR A 22 -12.52 0.94 -10.28
CA THR A 22 -12.34 2.08 -11.18
C THR A 22 -13.51 3.05 -11.12
N ASN A 23 -14.75 2.56 -10.98
CA ASN A 23 -15.92 3.40 -10.74
C ASN A 23 -15.78 4.17 -9.41
N THR A 24 -15.38 3.48 -8.33
CA THR A 24 -15.17 4.12 -7.02
C THR A 24 -14.10 5.21 -7.09
N SER A 25 -12.93 4.92 -7.69
CA SER A 25 -11.87 5.91 -7.87
C SER A 25 -12.30 7.08 -8.75
N GLN A 26 -13.07 6.81 -9.80
CA GLN A 26 -13.61 7.85 -10.65
C GLN A 26 -14.54 8.79 -9.86
N GLU A 27 -15.46 8.26 -9.06
CA GLU A 27 -16.35 9.06 -8.22
C GLU A 27 -15.57 9.98 -7.26
N VAL A 28 -14.53 9.45 -6.63
CA VAL A 28 -13.66 10.23 -5.73
C VAL A 28 -12.90 11.32 -6.50
N ILE A 29 -12.26 10.98 -7.62
CA ILE A 29 -11.49 11.94 -8.42
C ILE A 29 -12.38 13.05 -8.99
N GLN A 30 -13.62 12.71 -9.37
CA GLN A 30 -14.60 13.65 -9.91
C GLN A 30 -15.37 14.41 -8.83
N SER A 31 -15.21 14.03 -7.56
CA SER A 31 -15.89 14.69 -6.45
C SER A 31 -15.45 16.15 -6.31
N GLN A 32 -16.40 16.98 -5.84
CA GLN A 32 -16.14 18.40 -5.68
C GLN A 32 -15.06 18.63 -4.62
N GLY A 33 -14.00 19.34 -5.02
CA GLY A 33 -12.91 19.72 -4.12
C GLY A 33 -11.80 18.66 -3.97
N PHE A 34 -11.83 17.56 -4.73
CA PHE A 34 -10.74 16.59 -4.73
C PHE A 34 -9.40 17.29 -5.05
N PRO A 35 -8.34 17.06 -4.24
CA PRO A 35 -7.19 17.98 -4.21
C PRO A 35 -6.17 17.80 -5.32
N CYS A 36 -6.10 16.62 -5.95
CA CYS A 36 -5.09 16.34 -6.97
C CYS A 36 -5.51 16.93 -8.33
N VAL A 37 -5.20 18.21 -8.55
CA VAL A 37 -5.53 18.91 -9.81
C VAL A 37 -5.00 18.19 -11.07
N PHE A 38 -3.86 17.51 -10.96
CA PHE A 38 -3.29 16.72 -12.06
C PHE A 38 -4.05 15.43 -12.31
N GLY A 39 -4.46 14.72 -11.26
CA GLY A 39 -5.30 13.54 -11.37
C GLY A 39 -6.67 13.89 -11.96
N VAL A 40 -7.28 15.01 -11.56
CA VAL A 40 -8.53 15.49 -12.16
C VAL A 40 -8.34 15.79 -13.65
N HIS A 41 -7.25 16.46 -14.01
CA HIS A 41 -6.98 16.85 -15.40
C HIS A 41 -6.65 15.65 -16.29
N GLY A 42 -5.82 14.72 -15.80
CA GLY A 42 -5.50 13.47 -16.47
C GLY A 42 -6.75 12.61 -16.67
N HIS A 43 -7.61 12.52 -15.65
CA HIS A 43 -8.87 11.78 -15.71
C HIS A 43 -9.83 12.36 -16.75
N LYS A 44 -9.98 13.69 -16.81
CA LYS A 44 -10.82 14.35 -17.82
C LYS A 44 -10.33 14.15 -19.25
N LYS A 45 -9.02 13.98 -19.43
CA LYS A 45 -8.40 13.70 -20.73
C LYS A 45 -8.34 12.21 -21.06
N GLU A 46 -8.74 11.35 -20.12
CA GLU A 46 -8.67 9.89 -20.24
C GLU A 46 -7.26 9.38 -20.54
N VAL A 47 -6.25 10.04 -19.97
CA VAL A 47 -4.84 9.70 -20.19
C VAL A 47 -4.23 8.86 -19.07
N HIS A 48 -5.02 8.43 -18.08
CA HIS A 48 -4.53 7.52 -17.05
C HIS A 48 -4.46 6.08 -17.55
N PHE A 49 -3.61 5.30 -16.89
CA PHE A 49 -3.52 3.86 -17.09
C PHE A 49 -3.88 3.14 -15.79
N TYR A 50 -4.54 1.99 -15.92
CA TYR A 50 -4.95 1.15 -14.81
C TYR A 50 -4.22 -0.18 -14.87
N SER A 51 -3.51 -0.54 -13.80
CA SER A 51 -2.93 -1.87 -13.62
C SER A 51 -3.81 -2.63 -12.62
N ALA A 52 -4.21 -3.84 -12.99
CA ALA A 52 -4.97 -4.74 -12.11
C ALA A 52 -4.07 -5.88 -11.64
N LEU A 53 -3.88 -5.99 -10.33
CA LEU A 53 -3.15 -7.07 -9.66
C LEU A 53 -4.13 -7.99 -8.94
N ASN A 54 -4.30 -9.20 -9.47
CA ASN A 54 -5.13 -10.22 -8.81
C ASN A 54 -4.38 -10.82 -7.62
N TYR A 55 -5.12 -11.31 -6.63
CA TYR A 55 -4.53 -12.04 -5.53
C TYR A 55 -4.27 -13.51 -5.94
N PRO A 56 -3.09 -14.10 -5.64
CA PRO A 56 -1.96 -13.50 -4.94
C PRO A 56 -1.20 -12.48 -5.80
N TYR A 57 -0.90 -11.31 -5.23
CA TYR A 57 -0.30 -10.19 -5.96
C TYR A 57 1.13 -10.52 -6.43
N ASP A 58 1.30 -10.68 -7.75
CA ASP A 58 2.59 -11.03 -8.35
C ASP A 58 3.41 -9.76 -8.70
N PRO A 59 4.60 -9.57 -8.12
CA PRO A 59 5.51 -8.48 -8.49
C PRO A 59 5.89 -8.45 -9.98
N LYS A 60 5.88 -9.61 -10.66
CA LYS A 60 6.17 -9.70 -12.10
C LYS A 60 5.09 -9.05 -12.95
N GLU A 61 3.82 -9.23 -12.58
CA GLU A 61 2.70 -8.59 -13.27
C GLU A 61 2.84 -7.07 -13.23
N LEU A 62 3.11 -6.52 -12.03
CA LEU A 62 3.31 -5.07 -11.88
C LEU A 62 4.52 -4.58 -12.67
N SER A 63 5.64 -5.32 -12.67
CA SER A 63 6.81 -4.96 -13.49
C SER A 63 6.45 -4.89 -14.98
N THR A 64 5.68 -5.86 -15.47
CA THR A 64 5.28 -5.94 -16.87
C THR A 64 4.35 -4.79 -17.24
N ASP A 65 3.37 -4.50 -16.37
CA ASP A 65 2.45 -3.37 -16.55
C ASP A 65 3.19 -2.03 -16.55
N ILE A 66 4.21 -1.86 -15.69
CA ILE A 66 5.05 -0.64 -15.69
C ILE A 66 5.86 -0.52 -17.00
N ASP A 67 6.44 -1.61 -17.50
CA ASP A 67 7.19 -1.57 -18.78
C ASP A 67 6.27 -1.13 -19.94
N LEU A 68 5.05 -1.69 -20.01
CA LEU A 68 4.05 -1.30 -21.00
C LEU A 68 3.63 0.17 -20.84
N TYR A 69 3.36 0.60 -19.61
CA TYR A 69 2.98 1.97 -19.29
C TYR A 69 4.07 2.98 -19.71
N LEU A 70 5.35 2.72 -19.38
CA LEU A 70 6.47 3.58 -19.77
C LEU A 70 6.62 3.66 -21.29
N ASN A 71 6.40 2.55 -22.01
CA ASN A 71 6.39 2.54 -23.47
C ASN A 71 5.29 3.43 -24.06
N GLU A 72 4.07 3.38 -23.51
CA GLU A 72 2.98 4.25 -23.97
C GLU A 72 3.22 5.72 -23.63
N LEU A 73 3.75 6.03 -22.43
CA LEU A 73 4.15 7.41 -22.07
C LEU A 73 5.16 8.00 -23.07
N GLY A 74 6.05 7.16 -23.62
CA GLY A 74 7.04 7.56 -24.63
C GLY A 74 6.41 8.08 -25.93
N LYS A 75 5.20 7.61 -26.26
CA LYS A 75 4.46 7.96 -27.49
C LYS A 75 3.56 9.19 -27.31
N MET A 76 3.26 9.56 -26.07
CA MET A 76 2.36 10.65 -25.73
C MET A 76 3.03 12.03 -25.85
N LYS A 77 2.22 13.05 -26.12
CA LYS A 77 2.67 14.45 -26.08
C LYS A 77 3.11 14.82 -24.65
N LYS A 78 4.12 15.69 -24.53
CA LYS A 78 4.66 16.17 -23.23
C LYS A 78 3.58 16.66 -22.27
N SER A 79 2.59 17.39 -22.80
CA SER A 79 1.46 17.94 -22.03
C SER A 79 0.55 16.88 -21.41
N ASP A 80 0.51 15.68 -21.98
CA ASP A 80 -0.39 14.60 -21.55
C ASP A 80 0.38 13.59 -20.68
N ARG A 81 1.61 13.23 -21.05
CA ARG A 81 2.41 12.27 -20.26
C ARG A 81 2.78 12.75 -18.85
N GLY A 82 2.86 14.07 -18.64
CA GLY A 82 3.17 14.61 -17.31
C GLY A 82 1.98 14.71 -16.33
N ILE A 83 0.76 14.46 -16.82
CA ILE A 83 -0.47 14.37 -16.02
C ILE A 83 -1.10 12.97 -16.09
N SER A 84 -0.55 12.10 -16.94
CA SER A 84 -0.86 10.67 -16.98
C SER A 84 -0.19 9.98 -15.81
N GLY A 85 -0.98 9.60 -14.82
CA GLY A 85 -0.62 8.66 -13.77
C GLY A 85 -1.02 7.21 -14.07
N LEU A 86 -0.33 6.28 -13.41
CA LEU A 86 -0.66 4.85 -13.33
C LEU A 86 -1.40 4.59 -12.01
N LEU A 87 -2.65 4.14 -12.08
CA LEU A 87 -3.41 3.65 -10.92
C LEU A 87 -3.27 2.13 -10.85
N VAL A 88 -2.61 1.62 -9.81
CA VAL A 88 -2.46 0.19 -9.56
C VAL A 88 -3.50 -0.24 -8.54
N TYR A 89 -4.44 -1.08 -8.96
CA TYR A 89 -5.50 -1.64 -8.14
C TYR A 89 -5.12 -3.06 -7.71
N PHE A 90 -5.26 -3.31 -6.41
CA PHE A 90 -5.10 -4.63 -5.83
C PHE A 90 -6.49 -5.24 -5.64
N GLU A 91 -6.70 -6.46 -6.13
CA GLU A 91 -7.95 -7.19 -5.94
C GLU A 91 -8.34 -7.22 -4.45
N PRO A 92 -9.55 -6.77 -4.06
CA PRO A 92 -9.95 -6.77 -2.67
C PRO A 92 -9.99 -8.18 -2.05
N ILE A 93 -9.19 -8.38 -1.01
CA ILE A 93 -9.15 -9.62 -0.22
C ILE A 93 -9.85 -9.48 1.13
N GLY A 94 -10.78 -8.54 1.26
CA GLY A 94 -11.53 -8.25 2.48
C GLY A 94 -10.86 -7.24 3.42
N ASN A 95 -11.40 -7.12 4.64
CA ASN A 95 -10.98 -6.07 5.58
C ASN A 95 -9.58 -6.34 6.14
N MET A 96 -8.74 -5.31 6.09
CA MET A 96 -7.39 -5.30 6.65
C MET A 96 -7.11 -3.92 7.25
N ASN A 97 -6.20 -3.86 8.22
CA ASN A 97 -5.75 -2.60 8.77
C ASN A 97 -4.81 -1.88 7.80
N ILE A 98 -4.68 -0.56 7.97
CA ILE A 98 -3.91 0.30 7.08
C ILE A 98 -2.44 -0.16 6.97
N HIS A 99 -1.78 -0.44 8.09
CA HIS A 99 -0.37 -0.84 8.10
C HIS A 99 -0.14 -2.22 7.44
N ALA A 100 -1.10 -3.12 7.53
CA ALA A 100 -1.05 -4.42 6.87
C ALA A 100 -1.15 -4.26 5.34
N LYS A 101 -2.06 -3.41 4.88
CA LYS A 101 -2.18 -3.04 3.46
C LYS A 101 -0.95 -2.33 2.92
N GLN A 102 -0.44 -1.33 3.65
CA GLN A 102 0.78 -0.62 3.30
C GLN A 102 1.99 -1.57 3.23
N PHE A 103 2.07 -2.53 4.16
CA PHE A 103 3.11 -3.56 4.12
C PHE A 103 2.98 -4.48 2.89
N LEU A 104 1.78 -4.92 2.52
CA LEU A 104 1.58 -5.71 1.30
C LEU A 104 2.00 -4.95 0.04
N ALA A 105 1.56 -3.70 -0.09
CA ALA A 105 1.95 -2.85 -1.21
C ALA A 105 3.48 -2.69 -1.27
N TRP A 106 4.12 -2.47 -0.12
CA TRP A 106 5.58 -2.40 -0.03
C TRP A 106 6.25 -3.71 -0.44
N GLN A 107 5.77 -4.88 0.02
CA GLN A 107 6.34 -6.17 -0.36
C GLN A 107 6.31 -6.36 -1.88
N VAL A 108 5.19 -6.04 -2.54
CA VAL A 108 5.09 -6.12 -4.00
C VAL A 108 6.10 -5.17 -4.66
N LEU A 109 6.13 -3.90 -4.25
CA LEU A 109 7.04 -2.90 -4.81
C LEU A 109 8.52 -3.25 -4.59
N SER A 110 8.90 -3.68 -3.37
CA SER A 110 10.28 -4.04 -3.04
C SER A 110 10.72 -5.29 -3.77
N THR A 111 9.90 -6.35 -3.78
CA THR A 111 10.23 -7.58 -4.51
C THR A 111 10.28 -7.35 -6.01
N MET A 112 9.39 -6.52 -6.56
CA MET A 112 9.43 -6.13 -7.96
C MET A 112 10.74 -5.43 -8.30
N LYS A 113 11.15 -4.45 -7.48
CA LYS A 113 12.41 -3.73 -7.66
C LYS A 113 13.62 -4.66 -7.55
N ASP A 114 13.63 -5.56 -6.57
CA ASP A 114 14.75 -6.47 -6.33
C ASP A 114 14.92 -7.50 -7.48
N LEU A 115 13.82 -8.02 -8.02
CA LEU A 115 13.85 -9.06 -9.06
C LEU A 115 13.95 -8.51 -10.48
N TYR A 116 13.30 -7.37 -10.75
CA TYR A 116 13.11 -6.84 -12.11
C TYR A 116 13.66 -5.42 -12.31
N GLY A 117 14.24 -4.82 -11.27
CA GLY A 117 14.87 -3.50 -11.34
C GLY A 117 16.21 -3.52 -12.06
N ASN A 118 16.70 -2.33 -12.42
CA ASN A 118 18.04 -2.19 -12.99
C ASN A 118 19.08 -2.37 -11.87
N LYS A 119 19.99 -3.34 -12.03
CA LYS A 119 21.06 -3.61 -11.06
C LYS A 119 22.02 -2.42 -10.86
N ASN A 120 22.07 -1.52 -11.84
CA ASN A 120 22.93 -0.34 -11.82
C ASN A 120 22.22 0.92 -11.29
N ASP A 121 20.99 0.81 -10.79
CA ASP A 121 20.31 1.93 -10.13
C ASP A 121 21.12 2.37 -8.90
N SER A 122 21.94 3.41 -9.07
CA SER A 122 22.93 3.91 -8.11
C SER A 122 22.36 4.85 -7.04
N ILE A 123 21.08 5.23 -7.16
CA ILE A 123 20.38 5.94 -6.08
C ILE A 123 20.24 4.96 -4.92
N ASP A 124 20.73 5.39 -3.76
CA ASP A 124 20.78 4.62 -2.52
C ASP A 124 19.54 3.73 -2.35
N ASN A 125 19.73 2.44 -2.61
CA ASN A 125 18.66 1.44 -2.58
C ASN A 125 18.32 1.01 -1.14
N ASN A 126 18.98 1.57 -0.14
CA ASN A 126 18.75 1.23 1.25
C ASN A 126 17.58 2.08 1.82
N PRO A 127 16.38 1.51 2.04
CA PRO A 127 15.25 2.28 2.58
C PRO A 127 15.47 2.80 4.01
N PHE A 128 16.57 2.40 4.68
CA PHE A 128 16.96 2.94 5.97
C PHE A 128 17.66 4.31 5.89
N THR A 129 18.10 4.78 4.71
CA THR A 129 18.77 6.07 4.55
C THR A 129 17.79 7.17 4.10
N ASP A 130 18.08 8.42 4.41
CA ASP A 130 17.18 9.55 4.13
C ASP A 130 17.16 9.93 2.64
N GLU A 131 18.17 9.46 1.90
CA GLU A 131 18.35 9.61 0.46
C GLU A 131 17.48 8.64 -0.35
N TYR A 132 16.90 7.61 0.29
CA TYR A 132 16.07 6.63 -0.41
C TYR A 132 14.87 7.27 -1.10
N ALA A 133 14.78 7.02 -2.41
CA ALA A 133 13.61 7.26 -3.22
C ALA A 133 13.37 6.03 -4.10
N PHE A 134 12.10 5.70 -4.35
CA PHE A 134 11.75 4.55 -5.16
C PHE A 134 12.13 4.81 -6.63
N LYS A 135 13.27 4.24 -7.06
CA LYS A 135 13.72 4.21 -8.45
C LYS A 135 13.43 2.84 -9.06
N PHE A 136 12.78 2.82 -10.22
CA PHE A 136 12.53 1.58 -10.97
C PHE A 136 12.45 1.89 -12.46
N LYS A 137 13.14 1.08 -13.27
CA LYS A 137 13.25 1.25 -14.75
C LYS A 137 13.74 2.65 -15.13
N ASP A 138 14.80 3.10 -14.45
CA ASP A 138 15.43 4.41 -14.62
C ASP A 138 14.55 5.65 -14.32
N GLU A 139 13.36 5.43 -13.77
CA GLU A 139 12.46 6.50 -13.33
C GLU A 139 12.42 6.57 -11.80
N LEU A 140 12.44 7.80 -11.28
CA LEU A 140 12.02 8.06 -9.90
C LEU A 140 10.50 8.15 -9.86
N TRP A 141 9.89 7.48 -8.88
CA TRP A 141 8.44 7.42 -8.77
C TRP A 141 7.93 8.24 -7.59
N PHE A 142 6.94 9.08 -7.87
CA PHE A 142 5.97 9.48 -6.87
C PHE A 142 4.98 8.34 -6.66
N ILE A 143 4.77 7.95 -5.40
CA ILE A 143 3.84 6.90 -5.02
C ILE A 143 2.91 7.47 -3.95
N ASN A 144 1.62 7.49 -4.25
CA ASN A 144 0.58 7.75 -3.29
C ASN A 144 -0.13 6.43 -2.97
N PHE A 145 0.10 5.89 -1.77
CA PHE A 145 -0.73 4.82 -1.25
C PHE A 145 -2.09 5.37 -0.81
N SER A 146 -3.14 4.77 -1.35
CA SER A 146 -4.53 5.03 -1.00
C SER A 146 -5.25 3.74 -0.60
N SER A 147 -6.21 3.84 0.31
CA SER A 147 -7.04 2.70 0.73
C SER A 147 -8.32 3.15 1.43
N ASN A 148 -9.32 2.27 1.48
CA ASN A 148 -10.53 2.48 2.29
C ASN A 148 -10.29 2.51 3.81
N SER A 149 -9.05 2.28 4.28
CA SER A 149 -8.70 2.43 5.70
C SER A 149 -8.47 3.89 6.10
N TYR A 150 -8.33 4.82 5.16
CA TYR A 150 -8.25 6.24 5.48
C TYR A 150 -9.66 6.80 5.71
N THR A 151 -9.93 7.22 6.94
CA THR A 151 -11.22 7.79 7.35
C THR A 151 -11.15 9.29 7.58
N ASN A 152 -9.98 9.80 7.97
CA ASN A 152 -9.71 11.22 8.17
C ASN A 152 -9.12 11.85 6.91
N ARG A 153 -8.19 11.17 6.24
CA ARG A 153 -7.59 11.62 4.97
C ARG A 153 -8.36 11.07 3.77
N LYS A 154 -9.54 11.62 3.52
CA LYS A 154 -10.43 11.23 2.43
C LYS A 154 -9.74 11.28 1.06
N SER A 155 -8.80 12.20 0.85
CA SER A 155 -7.99 12.33 -0.36
C SER A 155 -7.09 11.13 -0.63
N ARG A 156 -6.86 10.27 0.37
CA ARG A 156 -6.11 9.01 0.31
C ARG A 156 -7.04 7.79 0.29
N ASN A 157 -8.34 7.97 0.07
CA ASN A 157 -9.29 6.88 -0.09
C ASN A 157 -9.82 6.89 -1.52
N LEU A 158 -9.09 6.23 -2.43
CA LEU A 158 -9.44 6.17 -3.85
C LEU A 158 -10.28 4.94 -4.22
N GLY A 159 -10.20 3.84 -3.47
CA GLY A 159 -10.80 2.57 -3.86
C GLY A 159 -11.28 1.78 -2.65
N SER A 160 -11.87 0.60 -2.90
CA SER A 160 -12.43 -0.22 -1.83
C SER A 160 -11.38 -1.04 -1.08
N PHE A 161 -10.16 -1.15 -1.61
CA PHE A 161 -9.06 -1.86 -0.95
C PHE A 161 -7.74 -1.09 -1.00
N ILE A 162 -6.79 -1.46 -1.88
CA ILE A 162 -5.50 -0.76 -2.07
C ILE A 162 -5.46 -0.21 -3.49
N THR A 163 -5.16 1.09 -3.58
CA THR A 163 -4.85 1.76 -4.84
C THR A 163 -3.53 2.49 -4.69
N LEU A 164 -2.58 2.25 -5.59
CA LEU A 164 -1.39 3.10 -5.71
C LEU A 164 -1.60 4.07 -6.86
N ALA A 165 -1.55 5.36 -6.59
CA ALA A 165 -1.43 6.38 -7.63
C ALA A 165 0.04 6.70 -7.85
N MET A 166 0.57 6.29 -8.99
CA MET A 166 1.99 6.36 -9.33
C MET A 166 2.25 7.33 -10.49
N GLN A 167 3.30 8.13 -10.38
CA GLN A 167 3.73 9.06 -11.43
C GLN A 167 5.26 9.08 -11.53
N THR A 168 5.78 9.02 -12.75
CA THR A 168 7.21 9.26 -13.02
C THR A 168 7.56 10.72 -12.77
N LEU A 169 8.54 10.99 -11.91
CA LEU A 169 8.95 12.36 -11.59
C LEU A 169 9.53 13.08 -12.81
N SER A 170 10.27 12.40 -13.69
CA SER A 170 10.86 13.02 -14.88
C SER A 170 9.81 13.63 -15.82
N LYS A 171 8.68 12.94 -16.02
CA LYS A 171 7.58 13.39 -16.89
C LYS A 171 6.78 14.51 -16.23
N SER A 172 6.65 14.48 -14.91
CA SER A 172 6.09 15.59 -14.13
C SER A 172 6.98 16.84 -14.25
N ASP A 173 8.30 16.69 -14.11
CA ASP A 173 9.25 17.80 -14.24
C ASP A 173 9.22 18.42 -15.64
N GLU A 174 9.16 17.59 -16.68
CA GLU A 174 9.02 18.07 -18.05
C GLU A 174 7.73 18.88 -18.27
N TYR A 175 6.62 18.45 -17.67
CA TYR A 175 5.35 19.20 -17.73
C TYR A 175 5.48 20.60 -17.13
N PHE A 176 6.24 20.74 -16.04
CA PHE A 176 6.59 22.04 -15.46
C PHE A 176 7.74 22.76 -16.17
N LYS A 177 8.26 22.21 -17.28
CA LYS A 177 9.45 22.73 -17.97
C LYS A 177 10.66 22.87 -17.03
N SER A 178 10.76 21.95 -16.07
CA SER A 178 11.75 21.96 -14.98
C SER A 178 11.75 23.24 -14.13
N ASN A 179 10.64 23.99 -14.11
CA ASN A 179 10.51 25.20 -13.30
C ASN A 179 10.05 24.85 -11.87
N ILE A 180 11.00 24.94 -10.94
CA ILE A 180 10.78 24.58 -9.53
C ILE A 180 9.76 25.50 -8.83
N GLU A 181 9.68 26.77 -9.19
CA GLU A 181 8.73 27.72 -8.59
C GLU A 181 7.29 27.42 -9.01
N ILE A 182 7.07 27.07 -10.28
CA ILE A 182 5.75 26.67 -10.78
C ILE A 182 5.33 25.35 -10.10
N LYS A 183 6.25 24.39 -9.99
CA LYS A 183 5.99 23.12 -9.30
C LYS A 183 5.67 23.34 -7.82
N ALA A 184 6.38 24.23 -7.13
CA ALA A 184 6.13 24.60 -5.75
C ALA A 184 4.75 25.27 -5.56
N LYS A 185 4.38 26.20 -6.43
CA LYS A 185 3.04 26.82 -6.42
C LYS A 185 1.93 25.79 -6.61
N ALA A 186 2.12 24.86 -7.54
CA ALA A 186 1.14 23.82 -7.77
C ALA A 186 1.04 22.83 -6.60
N GLN A 187 2.18 22.47 -5.99
CA GLN A 187 2.19 21.64 -4.78
C GLN A 187 1.48 22.36 -3.62
N LYS A 188 1.70 23.67 -3.44
CA LYS A 188 0.99 24.46 -2.43
C LYS A 188 -0.52 24.43 -2.67
N LEU A 189 -0.97 24.64 -3.90
CA LEU A 189 -2.39 24.56 -4.26
C LEU A 189 -2.99 23.18 -3.91
N VAL A 190 -2.30 22.09 -4.26
CA VAL A 190 -2.75 20.73 -3.93
C VAL A 190 -2.84 20.53 -2.42
N ARG A 191 -1.88 21.07 -1.64
CA ARG A 191 -1.90 21.00 -0.17
C ARG A 191 -3.07 21.79 0.41
N ASP A 192 -3.27 23.03 -0.01
CA ASP A 192 -4.37 23.88 0.45
C ASP A 192 -5.74 23.21 0.17
N LEU A 193 -5.89 22.57 -1.00
CA LEU A 193 -7.07 21.79 -1.33
C LEU A 193 -7.21 20.52 -0.48
N ALA A 194 -6.10 19.82 -0.20
CA ALA A 194 -6.11 18.60 0.59
C ALA A 194 -6.55 18.90 2.03
N GLU A 195 -6.06 19.98 2.65
CA GLU A 195 -6.49 20.36 4.00
C GLU A 195 -7.98 20.66 4.08
N LYS A 196 -8.50 21.35 3.06
CA LYS A 196 -9.93 21.64 2.97
C LYS A 196 -10.77 20.38 2.73
N TYR A 197 -10.31 19.48 1.87
CA TYR A 197 -11.02 18.25 1.51
C TYR A 197 -11.01 17.22 2.64
N ASP A 198 -9.85 17.05 3.28
CA ASP A 198 -9.66 16.10 4.39
C ASP A 198 -10.18 16.67 5.71
N GLY A 199 -10.25 17.99 5.86
CA GLY A 199 -10.62 18.64 7.12
C GLY A 199 -9.54 18.56 8.20
N CYS A 200 -8.30 18.26 7.82
CA CYS A 200 -7.14 18.19 8.71
C CYS A 200 -5.87 18.72 8.01
N PRO A 201 -4.85 19.19 8.76
CA PRO A 201 -3.60 19.63 8.15
C PRO A 201 -2.91 18.53 7.34
N VAL A 202 -2.11 18.92 6.35
CA VAL A 202 -1.30 17.98 5.56
C VAL A 202 -0.36 17.16 6.45
N HIS A 203 -0.22 15.87 6.14
CA HIS A 203 0.66 14.98 6.90
C HIS A 203 2.12 15.43 6.82
N SER A 204 2.81 15.43 7.96
CA SER A 204 4.22 15.84 8.10
C SER A 204 5.16 15.06 7.18
N GLY A 205 4.91 13.77 6.99
CA GLY A 205 5.63 12.89 6.05
C GLY A 205 5.60 13.31 4.58
N LEU A 206 4.70 14.23 4.17
CA LEU A 206 4.74 14.84 2.83
C LEU A 206 5.85 15.90 2.71
N GLY A 207 6.52 16.24 3.80
CA GLY A 207 7.51 17.31 3.86
C GLY A 207 6.90 18.70 3.63
N PRO A 208 7.75 19.72 3.54
CA PRO A 208 7.31 21.07 3.20
C PRO A 208 7.01 21.22 1.69
N VAL A 209 6.56 22.41 1.31
CA VAL A 209 6.51 22.79 -0.12
C VAL A 209 7.94 22.82 -0.67
N ILE A 210 8.13 22.38 -1.90
CA ILE A 210 9.42 22.37 -2.59
C ILE A 210 10.06 23.77 -2.51
N GLY A 211 11.33 23.82 -2.13
CA GLY A 211 12.06 25.08 -1.97
C GLY A 211 11.72 25.86 -0.69
N SER A 212 10.88 25.32 0.20
CA SER A 212 10.58 25.88 1.52
C SER A 212 10.98 24.90 2.62
N GLY A 213 11.51 25.40 3.73
CA GLY A 213 11.78 24.60 4.92
C GLY A 213 12.88 23.53 4.77
N LYS A 214 12.96 22.66 5.78
CA LYS A 214 13.93 21.57 5.82
C LYS A 214 13.48 20.40 4.94
N PHE A 215 14.43 19.80 4.23
CA PHE A 215 14.22 18.59 3.45
C PHE A 215 13.51 17.49 4.26
N SER A 216 12.59 16.79 3.61
CA SER A 216 11.93 15.58 4.13
C SER A 216 12.25 14.41 3.21
N PRO A 217 12.70 13.26 3.74
CA PRO A 217 12.96 12.06 2.95
C PRO A 217 11.72 11.65 2.13
N ALA A 218 11.91 11.38 0.84
CA ALA A 218 10.81 11.04 -0.07
C ALA A 218 10.04 9.79 0.39
N LYS A 219 10.76 8.82 0.97
CA LYS A 219 10.21 7.57 1.51
C LYS A 219 9.07 7.75 2.51
N LEU A 220 9.09 8.83 3.30
CA LEU A 220 8.08 9.11 4.31
C LEU A 220 6.74 9.55 3.69
N SER A 221 6.72 9.94 2.41
CA SER A 221 5.51 10.40 1.74
C SER A 221 4.66 9.25 1.17
N TYR A 222 5.23 8.06 1.02
CA TYR A 222 4.60 6.93 0.33
C TYR A 222 3.45 6.34 1.16
N PHE A 223 3.66 6.15 2.46
CA PHE A 223 2.75 5.47 3.38
C PHE A 223 2.48 6.34 4.62
N ILE A 224 1.80 7.46 4.45
CA ILE A 224 1.44 8.35 5.56
C ILE A 224 0.36 7.72 6.48
N GLY A 225 0.26 8.18 7.72
CA GLY A 225 -0.80 7.79 8.65
C GLY A 225 -2.15 8.44 8.31
N ASP A 226 -3.25 7.92 8.89
CA ASP A 226 -4.59 8.50 8.67
C ASP A 226 -4.77 9.83 9.40
N THR A 227 -4.10 10.00 10.55
CA THR A 227 -4.12 11.25 11.31
C THR A 227 -2.77 11.98 11.24
N ASN A 228 -2.62 13.13 11.91
CA ASN A 228 -1.30 13.78 12.08
C ASN A 228 -0.55 13.29 13.33
N ASP A 229 -1.23 12.58 14.23
CA ASP A 229 -0.63 12.00 15.43
C ASP A 229 0.10 10.68 15.13
N GLU A 230 -0.22 10.08 13.97
CA GLU A 230 0.46 8.92 13.43
C GLU A 230 1.65 9.36 12.57
N GLU A 231 2.80 8.75 12.79
CA GLU A 231 3.95 8.91 11.90
C GLU A 231 3.72 8.16 10.58
N SER A 232 4.51 8.50 9.55
CA SER A 232 4.54 7.71 8.33
C SER A 232 4.96 6.28 8.64
N TYR A 233 4.24 5.32 8.09
CA TYR A 233 4.55 3.92 8.24
C TYR A 233 5.81 3.56 7.45
N GLU A 234 6.75 2.90 8.11
CA GLU A 234 8.04 2.51 7.55
C GLU A 234 8.10 0.98 7.34
N PRO A 235 7.51 0.44 6.26
CA PRO A 235 7.37 -1.01 6.06
C PRO A 235 8.72 -1.74 5.98
N TRP A 236 9.80 -1.07 5.57
CA TRP A 236 11.15 -1.63 5.50
C TRP A 236 11.75 -2.00 6.86
N ARG A 237 11.21 -1.49 7.97
CA ARG A 237 11.64 -1.84 9.34
C ARG A 237 11.14 -3.21 9.80
N TYR A 238 10.27 -3.84 9.02
CA TYR A 238 9.65 -5.11 9.35
C TYR A 238 10.15 -6.23 8.42
N SER A 239 10.23 -7.43 8.98
CA SER A 239 10.44 -8.67 8.24
C SER A 239 9.09 -9.36 8.03
N PRO A 240 8.77 -9.81 6.81
CA PRO A 240 7.57 -10.60 6.57
C PRO A 240 7.68 -11.94 7.28
N PHE A 241 6.54 -12.50 7.68
CA PHE A 241 6.48 -13.79 8.33
C PHE A 241 5.32 -14.62 7.81
N THR A 242 5.65 -15.67 7.06
CA THR A 242 4.66 -16.64 6.58
C THR A 242 4.70 -17.86 7.51
N PRO A 243 3.71 -18.03 8.40
CA PRO A 243 3.70 -19.14 9.34
C PRO A 243 3.47 -20.47 8.63
N LYS A 244 4.14 -21.54 9.09
CA LYS A 244 3.83 -22.92 8.66
C LYS A 244 2.48 -23.39 9.22
N LYS A 245 2.15 -22.98 10.45
CA LYS A 245 0.88 -23.23 11.13
C LYS A 245 0.37 -22.00 11.85
N ILE A 246 -0.95 -21.84 11.87
CA ILE A 246 -1.64 -20.82 12.64
C ILE A 246 -2.30 -21.52 13.83
N ILE A 247 -1.85 -21.21 15.03
CA ILE A 247 -2.42 -21.72 16.28
C ILE A 247 -3.28 -20.60 16.86
N ILE A 248 -4.50 -20.89 17.27
CA ILE A 248 -5.42 -19.89 17.80
C ILE A 248 -5.88 -20.33 19.18
N ASP A 249 -5.84 -19.44 20.18
CA ASP A 249 -6.44 -19.81 21.47
C ASP A 249 -7.95 -20.05 21.33
N ASP A 250 -8.50 -21.00 22.09
CA ASP A 250 -9.88 -21.47 21.91
C ASP A 250 -10.92 -20.36 22.01
N LYS A 251 -10.68 -19.37 22.86
CA LYS A 251 -11.58 -18.23 23.02
C LYS A 251 -11.55 -17.35 21.76
N THR A 252 -10.35 -16.95 21.32
CA THR A 252 -10.19 -16.15 20.09
C THR A 252 -10.72 -16.91 18.87
N PHE A 253 -10.55 -18.23 18.80
CA PHE A 253 -11.10 -19.05 17.72
C PHE A 253 -12.62 -18.93 17.64
N LYS A 254 -13.30 -19.05 18.79
CA LYS A 254 -14.76 -18.90 18.90
C LYS A 254 -15.22 -17.49 18.50
N ASP A 255 -14.52 -16.47 18.97
CA ASP A 255 -14.87 -15.06 18.70
C ASP A 255 -14.76 -14.70 17.21
N TYR A 256 -13.90 -15.40 16.44
CA TYR A 256 -13.61 -15.09 15.03
C TYR A 256 -13.95 -16.21 14.03
N THR A 257 -14.76 -17.21 14.41
CA THR A 257 -15.04 -18.39 13.57
C THR A 257 -15.52 -18.04 12.16
N LEU A 258 -16.49 -17.14 12.01
CA LEU A 258 -17.02 -16.72 10.71
C LEU A 258 -15.95 -16.04 9.82
N HIS A 259 -15.10 -15.21 10.42
CA HIS A 259 -14.02 -14.54 9.71
C HIS A 259 -12.93 -15.52 9.27
N LEU A 260 -12.65 -16.53 10.09
CA LEU A 260 -11.69 -17.60 9.77
C LEU A 260 -12.13 -18.44 8.57
N ASP A 261 -13.43 -18.69 8.40
CA ASP A 261 -13.92 -19.45 7.25
C ASP A 261 -13.77 -18.69 5.93
N ASN A 262 -13.95 -17.37 5.94
CA ASN A 262 -13.64 -16.55 4.78
C ASN A 262 -12.13 -16.47 4.52
N PHE A 263 -11.33 -16.31 5.57
CA PHE A 263 -9.87 -16.30 5.47
C PHE A 263 -9.31 -17.59 4.86
N LYS A 264 -9.82 -18.76 5.27
CA LYS A 264 -9.39 -20.06 4.73
C LYS A 264 -9.59 -20.17 3.21
N LYS A 265 -10.60 -19.51 2.64
CA LYS A 265 -10.84 -19.48 1.20
C LYS A 265 -9.74 -18.72 0.45
N ILE A 266 -9.19 -17.66 1.07
CA ILE A 266 -8.17 -16.78 0.48
C ILE A 266 -6.77 -17.37 0.68
N TRP A 267 -6.45 -17.85 1.88
CA TRP A 267 -5.09 -18.25 2.24
C TRP A 267 -4.67 -19.64 1.73
N HIS A 268 -5.62 -20.44 1.20
CA HIS A 268 -5.43 -21.81 0.70
C HIS A 268 -4.69 -22.80 1.63
N ASN A 269 -4.31 -22.40 2.85
CA ASN A 269 -3.49 -23.17 3.78
C ASN A 269 -4.35 -23.88 4.84
N LYS A 270 -4.08 -25.17 5.06
CA LYS A 270 -4.95 -26.10 5.81
C LYS A 270 -4.58 -26.29 7.29
N ASN A 271 -3.56 -25.61 7.81
CA ASN A 271 -3.04 -25.87 9.16
C ASN A 271 -3.40 -24.77 10.18
N ILE A 272 -4.71 -24.53 10.35
CA ILE A 272 -5.22 -23.75 11.48
C ILE A 272 -5.59 -24.74 12.60
N LEU A 273 -4.99 -24.57 13.77
CA LEU A 273 -5.20 -25.41 14.95
C LEU A 273 -5.69 -24.56 16.11
N THR A 274 -6.48 -25.13 17.02
CA THR A 274 -6.68 -24.50 18.32
C THR A 274 -5.48 -24.80 19.24
N ILE A 275 -5.25 -23.97 20.24
CA ILE A 275 -4.20 -24.23 21.24
C ILE A 275 -4.48 -25.52 22.04
N SER A 276 -5.76 -25.88 22.24
CA SER A 276 -6.15 -27.15 22.87
C SER A 276 -5.89 -28.36 21.96
N ASP A 277 -5.93 -28.18 20.64
CA ASP A 277 -5.58 -29.23 19.66
C ASP A 277 -4.06 -29.40 19.48
N CYS A 278 -3.25 -28.49 20.01
CA CYS A 278 -1.79 -28.63 20.00
C CYS A 278 -1.35 -29.73 20.99
N LYS A 279 -1.39 -30.98 20.51
CA LYS A 279 -1.02 -32.17 21.29
C LYS A 279 0.49 -32.32 21.56
N ASN A 280 1.34 -31.58 20.83
CA ASN A 280 2.81 -31.69 20.90
C ASN A 280 3.47 -30.34 21.21
N SER A 281 4.46 -30.34 22.11
CA SER A 281 5.32 -29.17 22.38
C SER A 281 6.03 -28.63 21.13
N ASN A 282 6.19 -29.48 20.11
CA ASN A 282 6.85 -29.14 18.85
C ASN A 282 6.13 -28.08 18.02
N ASP A 283 4.82 -27.85 18.20
CA ASP A 283 4.10 -26.81 17.45
C ASP A 283 4.38 -25.39 17.97
N ILE A 284 4.83 -25.26 19.22
CA ILE A 284 5.20 -23.99 19.84
C ILE A 284 6.66 -23.70 19.49
N ASN A 285 6.88 -23.16 18.29
CA ASN A 285 8.20 -22.82 17.78
C ASN A 285 8.16 -21.56 16.91
N LYS A 286 9.34 -21.08 16.46
CA LYS A 286 9.50 -19.81 15.74
C LYS A 286 8.97 -19.80 14.30
N ASP A 287 8.64 -20.95 13.72
CA ASP A 287 8.11 -21.06 12.35
C ASP A 287 6.58 -20.93 12.30
N ASN A 288 5.92 -20.93 13.46
CA ASN A 288 4.47 -20.86 13.59
C ASN A 288 4.05 -19.53 14.24
N VAL A 289 2.75 -19.25 14.21
CA VAL A 289 2.16 -18.10 14.92
C VAL A 289 1.09 -18.57 15.89
N LEU A 290 1.08 -17.98 17.09
CA LEU A 290 -0.03 -18.04 18.03
C LEU A 290 -0.87 -16.77 17.92
N ILE A 291 -2.15 -16.91 17.60
CA ILE A 291 -3.13 -15.84 17.65
C ILE A 291 -3.79 -15.88 19.02
N THR A 292 -3.60 -14.83 19.81
CA THR A 292 -4.27 -14.74 21.10
C THR A 292 -4.48 -13.32 21.59
N ASN A 293 -5.62 -13.08 22.25
CA ASN A 293 -5.90 -11.85 22.98
C ASN A 293 -5.60 -11.95 24.48
N ASN A 294 -5.24 -13.15 24.97
CA ASN A 294 -5.01 -13.41 26.39
C ASN A 294 -3.61 -12.95 26.82
N PRO A 295 -3.49 -11.91 27.67
CA PRO A 295 -2.19 -11.39 28.09
C PRO A 295 -1.29 -12.43 28.75
N ARG A 296 -1.86 -13.39 29.48
CA ARG A 296 -1.09 -14.46 30.14
C ARG A 296 -0.44 -15.38 29.10
N LEU A 297 -1.18 -15.76 28.05
CA LEU A 297 -0.63 -16.60 26.98
C LEU A 297 0.45 -15.85 26.20
N ILE A 298 0.25 -14.55 25.91
CA ILE A 298 1.26 -13.71 25.27
C ILE A 298 2.56 -13.72 26.07
N GLU A 299 2.50 -13.45 27.38
CA GLU A 299 3.70 -13.43 28.23
C GLU A 299 4.41 -14.79 28.30
N ILE A 300 3.66 -15.89 28.36
CA ILE A 300 4.22 -17.25 28.41
C ILE A 300 4.91 -17.63 27.09
N TYR A 301 4.34 -17.22 25.94
CA TYR A 301 4.69 -17.76 24.63
C TYR A 301 5.47 -16.82 23.72
N LYS A 302 5.49 -15.49 23.96
CA LYS A 302 6.14 -14.51 23.06
C LYS A 302 7.61 -14.79 22.74
N ASN A 303 8.32 -15.51 23.60
CA ASN A 303 9.74 -15.86 23.37
C ASN A 303 9.92 -17.25 22.72
N LYS A 304 8.85 -18.04 22.57
CA LYS A 304 8.86 -19.41 22.05
C LYS A 304 8.26 -19.52 20.65
N ILE A 305 7.26 -18.70 20.38
CA ILE A 305 6.50 -18.66 19.12
C ILE A 305 6.17 -17.20 18.80
N LYS A 306 6.03 -16.87 17.52
CA LYS A 306 5.54 -15.55 17.13
C LYS A 306 4.09 -15.39 17.57
N VAL A 307 3.71 -14.20 18.03
CA VAL A 307 2.36 -13.93 18.52
C VAL A 307 1.70 -12.90 17.63
N ALA A 308 0.47 -13.15 17.22
CA ALA A 308 -0.41 -12.13 16.64
C ALA A 308 -1.56 -11.85 17.62
N THR A 309 -1.96 -10.59 17.77
CA THR A 309 -2.99 -10.22 18.76
C THR A 309 -3.87 -9.06 18.28
N PHE A 310 -5.16 -9.13 18.60
CA PHE A 310 -6.12 -8.02 18.45
C PHE A 310 -6.13 -7.10 19.68
N ASN A 311 -5.32 -7.42 20.70
CA ASN A 311 -5.26 -6.63 21.91
C ASN A 311 -4.45 -5.35 21.69
N ASN A 312 -5.15 -4.22 21.56
CA ASN A 312 -4.59 -2.89 21.30
C ASN A 312 -3.60 -2.36 22.35
N ARG A 313 -3.43 -3.05 23.49
CA ARG A 313 -2.40 -2.71 24.48
C ARG A 313 -0.99 -3.07 24.01
N TYR A 314 -0.86 -3.99 23.06
CA TYR A 314 0.42 -4.40 22.52
C TYR A 314 0.75 -3.62 21.25
N LYS A 315 2.04 -3.32 21.08
CA LYS A 315 2.60 -2.79 19.84
C LYS A 315 3.29 -3.92 19.10
N THR A 316 3.41 -3.79 17.78
CA THR A 316 4.22 -4.71 16.99
C THR A 316 5.68 -4.58 17.39
N ASP A 317 6.32 -5.71 17.68
CA ASP A 317 7.74 -5.81 17.98
C ASP A 317 8.36 -7.03 17.26
N LYS A 318 9.55 -7.46 17.70
CA LYS A 318 10.25 -8.61 17.11
C LYS A 318 9.51 -9.93 17.28
N ASN A 319 8.57 -10.06 18.22
CA ASN A 319 7.90 -11.30 18.61
C ASN A 319 6.38 -11.20 18.57
N ILE A 320 5.81 -10.01 18.70
CA ILE A 320 4.38 -9.73 18.73
C ILE A 320 4.01 -8.90 17.51
N CYS A 321 2.92 -9.24 16.83
CA CYS A 321 2.34 -8.49 15.73
C CYS A 321 0.93 -8.05 16.13
N LYS A 322 0.69 -6.74 16.15
CA LYS A 322 -0.66 -6.20 16.32
C LYS A 322 -1.44 -6.39 15.01
N ILE A 323 -2.62 -7.00 15.11
CA ILE A 323 -3.59 -7.16 14.04
C ILE A 323 -4.94 -6.56 14.47
N GLU A 324 -5.78 -6.21 13.50
CA GLU A 324 -7.14 -5.70 13.74
C GLU A 324 -8.18 -6.54 12.99
N TYR A 325 -7.76 -7.20 11.91
CA TYR A 325 -8.57 -8.11 11.12
C TYR A 325 -7.85 -9.45 10.93
N ILE A 326 -8.62 -10.52 10.74
CA ILE A 326 -8.05 -11.84 10.45
C ILE A 326 -7.23 -11.81 9.14
N ASN A 327 -7.63 -11.02 8.15
CA ASN A 327 -6.89 -10.97 6.89
C ASN A 327 -5.53 -10.25 7.03
N ASP A 328 -5.28 -9.53 8.13
CA ASP A 328 -3.93 -9.02 8.44
C ASP A 328 -2.90 -10.13 8.57
N LEU A 329 -3.34 -11.38 8.77
CA LEU A 329 -2.47 -12.55 8.80
C LEU A 329 -1.74 -12.79 7.47
N ILE A 330 -2.31 -12.31 6.34
CA ILE A 330 -1.67 -12.34 5.01
C ILE A 330 -0.42 -11.46 4.97
N ALA A 331 -0.37 -10.44 5.83
CA ALA A 331 0.67 -9.44 5.92
C ALA A 331 1.34 -9.44 7.30
N LEU A 332 1.49 -10.63 7.90
CA LEU A 332 2.20 -10.78 9.17
C LEU A 332 3.63 -10.28 9.02
N ARG A 333 4.02 -9.47 10.01
CA ARG A 333 5.28 -8.75 9.98
C ARG A 333 5.73 -8.43 11.39
N TYR A 334 7.02 -8.54 11.62
CA TYR A 334 7.64 -8.32 12.93
C TYR A 334 8.81 -7.35 12.74
N LEU A 335 9.10 -6.55 13.77
CA LEU A 335 10.27 -5.68 13.71
C LEU A 335 11.55 -6.52 13.52
N LYS A 336 12.43 -6.01 12.66
CA LYS A 336 13.75 -6.59 12.35
C LYS A 336 14.65 -6.69 13.58
#